data_AF-A0A849HPC3-F1
#
_entry.id   AF-A0A849HPC3-F1
#
_cell.length_a   1.000
_cell.length_b   1.000
_cell.length_c   1.000
_cell.angle_alpha   90.00
_cell.angle_beta   90.00
_cell.angle_gamma   90.00
#
_symmetry.space_group_name_H-M   'P 1'
#
loop_
_entity.id
_entity.type
_entity.pdbx_description
1 polymer ?
#
loop_
_entity_poly.entity_id
_entity_poly.type
_entity_poly.pdbx_seq_one_letter_code
_entity_poly.pdbx_strand_id
1 'polypeptide(L)'
;MPGRIFVMGHSHACALEAAHDRRVPGAQVPEMRFVLLNDSRFEPPMAGGGLSPALLGELRAAAAEVHVSMLGGNDHSIIGMLNHPRRFDFVLPEAPELPVDEACEILPAGLLLGELARRVAPHLAVLAAYRAAVPGRLVHIESPPPVPSAEHIRTYPGIFRDMIAAYGVSPALLRYKLWRLHSALYREACARLGVAFLGVPMEMQDAQGMMVEAGWNPDPTHGNPVYGAHVLKKLVASLGGAAR
;
A
#
# COMPACT_ATOMS: atom_id res chain seq x y z
N MET A 1 -2.19 26.79 -1.31
CA MET A 1 -2.22 25.44 -0.72
C MET A 1 -2.99 24.54 -1.68
N PRO A 2 -2.64 23.25 -1.82
CA PRO A 2 -3.45 22.36 -2.64
C PRO A 2 -4.89 22.39 -2.12
N GLY A 3 -5.88 22.43 -3.04
CA GLY A 3 -7.30 22.38 -2.69
C GLY A 3 -7.71 21.04 -2.07
N ARG A 4 -9.01 20.73 -2.11
CA ARG A 4 -9.56 19.49 -1.53
C ARG A 4 -8.88 18.26 -2.14
N ILE A 5 -8.57 17.28 -1.28
CA ILE A 5 -8.00 15.99 -1.67
C ILE A 5 -9.06 14.90 -1.54
N PHE A 6 -9.20 14.05 -2.55
CA PHE A 6 -10.00 12.83 -2.46
C PHE A 6 -9.09 11.61 -2.37
N VAL A 7 -9.29 10.78 -1.36
CA VAL A 7 -8.54 9.54 -1.13
C VAL A 7 -9.45 8.35 -1.37
N MET A 8 -9.08 7.49 -2.32
CA MET A 8 -9.72 6.21 -2.56
C MET A 8 -8.76 5.07 -2.22
N GLY A 9 -9.14 4.20 -1.30
CA GLY A 9 -8.25 3.13 -0.88
C GLY A 9 -8.95 1.98 -0.19
N HIS A 10 -8.16 1.01 0.24
CA HIS A 10 -8.62 -0.07 1.12
C HIS A 10 -8.20 0.27 2.57
N SER A 11 -8.10 -0.75 3.43
CA SER A 11 -7.72 -0.63 4.84
C SER A 11 -6.45 0.17 5.14
N HIS A 12 -5.50 0.26 4.20
CA HIS A 12 -4.27 1.05 4.37
C HIS A 12 -4.52 2.57 4.40
N ALA A 13 -5.62 3.05 3.82
CA ALA A 13 -5.99 4.45 3.89
C ALA A 13 -6.37 4.89 5.31
N CYS A 14 -6.78 3.97 6.19
CA CYS A 14 -7.17 4.27 7.57
C CYS A 14 -6.01 4.89 8.38
N ALA A 15 -4.76 4.53 8.09
CA ALA A 15 -3.60 5.14 8.75
C ALA A 15 -3.50 6.64 8.43
N LEU A 16 -3.72 6.99 7.16
CA LEU A 16 -3.70 8.37 6.68
C LEU A 16 -4.92 9.15 7.17
N GLU A 17 -6.10 8.53 7.20
CA GLU A 17 -7.33 9.11 7.75
C GLU A 17 -7.19 9.41 9.24
N ALA A 18 -6.72 8.45 10.03
CA ALA A 18 -6.48 8.65 11.46
C ALA A 18 -5.43 9.75 11.73
N ALA A 19 -4.43 9.89 10.87
CA ALA A 19 -3.47 10.99 10.96
C ALA A 19 -4.08 12.35 10.60
N HIS A 20 -4.98 12.39 9.61
CA HIS A 20 -5.71 13.59 9.21
C HIS A 20 -6.67 14.07 10.32
N ASP A 21 -7.39 13.15 10.95
CA ASP A 21 -8.33 13.45 12.04
C ASP A 21 -7.65 13.97 13.31
N ARG A 22 -6.45 13.46 13.62
CA ARG A 22 -5.67 13.85 14.80
C ARG A 22 -5.02 15.24 14.72
N ARG A 23 -5.46 16.09 13.77
CA ARG A 23 -4.94 17.43 13.46
C ARG A 23 -4.07 18.04 14.57
N VAL A 24 -2.79 18.25 14.28
CA VAL A 24 -1.93 19.04 15.16
C VAL A 24 -2.39 20.50 15.09
N PRO A 25 -2.72 21.17 16.22
CA PRO A 25 -3.05 22.59 16.22
C PRO A 25 -1.98 23.42 15.50
N GLY A 26 -2.38 24.20 14.49
CA GLY A 26 -1.48 25.04 13.70
C GLY A 26 -0.88 24.39 12.44
N ALA A 27 -1.07 23.09 12.22
CA ALA A 27 -0.68 22.45 10.96
C ALA A 27 -1.71 22.78 9.86
N GLN A 28 -1.23 23.36 8.76
CA GLN A 28 -2.04 23.56 7.56
C GLN A 28 -2.21 22.23 6.81
N VAL A 29 -3.20 21.43 7.22
CA VAL A 29 -3.55 20.18 6.55
C VAL A 29 -4.70 20.43 5.57
N PRO A 30 -4.61 19.97 4.30
CA PRO A 30 -5.70 20.09 3.34
C PRO A 30 -6.98 19.41 3.83
N GLU A 31 -8.13 19.88 3.34
CA GLU A 31 -9.39 19.15 3.49
C GLU A 31 -9.29 17.83 2.68
N MET A 32 -9.56 16.70 3.33
CA MET A 32 -9.47 15.37 2.72
C MET A 32 -10.80 14.64 2.89
N ARG A 33 -11.26 13.98 1.82
CA ARG A 33 -12.40 13.05 1.84
C ARG A 33 -11.88 11.64 1.59
N PHE A 34 -12.23 10.70 2.46
CA PHE A 34 -11.83 9.31 2.36
C PHE A 34 -12.99 8.44 1.89
N VAL A 35 -12.69 7.55 0.93
CA VAL A 35 -13.58 6.50 0.44
C VAL A 35 -12.85 5.17 0.54
N LEU A 36 -13.34 4.33 1.45
CA LEU A 36 -12.80 3.00 1.72
C LEU A 36 -13.55 1.96 0.89
N LEU A 37 -12.86 1.30 -0.03
CA LEU A 37 -13.43 0.32 -0.95
C LEU A 37 -13.82 -1.02 -0.27
N ASN A 38 -13.42 -1.21 0.98
CA ASN A 38 -13.88 -2.34 1.81
C ASN A 38 -15.30 -2.13 2.37
N ASP A 39 -15.90 -0.94 2.17
CA ASP A 39 -17.28 -0.69 2.52
C ASP A 39 -18.21 -1.27 1.44
N SER A 40 -19.20 -2.05 1.86
CA SER A 40 -20.15 -2.72 0.96
C SER A 40 -20.93 -1.76 0.06
N ARG A 41 -21.04 -0.47 0.43
CA ARG A 41 -21.63 0.59 -0.40
C ARG A 41 -20.89 0.80 -1.73
N PHE A 42 -19.61 0.42 -1.80
CA PHE A 42 -18.76 0.59 -2.98
C PHE A 42 -18.44 -0.73 -3.68
N GLU A 43 -19.09 -1.83 -3.29
CA GLU A 43 -18.92 -3.13 -3.94
C GLU A 43 -19.99 -3.37 -5.04
N PRO A 44 -19.60 -3.76 -6.26
CA PRO A 44 -18.23 -3.80 -6.78
C PRO A 44 -17.68 -2.39 -7.10
N PRO A 45 -16.34 -2.17 -7.01
CA PRO A 45 -15.74 -0.87 -7.31
C PRO A 45 -15.76 -0.53 -8.81
N MET A 46 -16.01 -1.51 -9.66
CA MET A 46 -16.11 -1.33 -11.10
C MET A 46 -17.44 -1.85 -11.64
N ALA A 47 -18.00 -1.12 -12.60
CA ALA A 47 -19.18 -1.52 -13.35
C ALA A 47 -19.08 -0.98 -14.78
N GLY A 48 -19.51 -1.78 -15.77
CA GLY A 48 -19.54 -1.35 -17.17
C GLY A 48 -18.19 -0.90 -17.75
N GLY A 49 -17.06 -1.45 -17.25
CA GLY A 49 -15.71 -1.11 -17.71
C GLY A 49 -15.10 0.15 -17.08
N GLY A 50 -15.80 0.83 -16.17
CA GLY A 50 -15.29 1.99 -15.42
C GLY A 50 -15.53 1.85 -13.92
N LEU A 51 -15.34 2.94 -13.18
CA LEU A 51 -15.73 3.02 -11.77
C LEU A 51 -17.25 2.87 -11.62
N SER A 52 -17.70 2.26 -10.53
CA SER A 52 -19.12 2.10 -10.24
C SER A 52 -19.83 3.46 -10.10
N PRO A 53 -21.15 3.53 -10.37
CA PRO A 53 -21.92 4.77 -10.20
C PRO A 53 -21.81 5.38 -8.80
N ALA A 54 -21.72 4.56 -7.76
CA ALA A 54 -21.53 5.01 -6.38
C ALA A 54 -20.21 5.78 -6.21
N LEU A 55 -19.10 5.22 -6.71
CA LEU A 55 -17.79 5.88 -6.65
C LEU A 55 -17.75 7.14 -7.52
N LEU A 56 -18.36 7.12 -8.71
CA LEU A 56 -18.47 8.31 -9.56
C LEU A 56 -19.28 9.42 -8.88
N GLY A 57 -20.32 9.07 -8.12
CA GLY A 57 -21.09 10.02 -7.31
C GLY A 57 -20.22 10.70 -6.25
N GLU A 58 -19.46 9.92 -5.48
CA GLU A 58 -18.52 10.41 -4.47
C GLU A 58 -17.45 11.34 -5.06
N LEU A 59 -16.87 10.95 -6.20
CA LEU A 59 -15.86 11.75 -6.91
C LEU A 59 -16.41 13.11 -7.36
N ARG A 60 -17.60 13.13 -7.95
CA ARG A 60 -18.24 14.38 -8.39
C ARG A 60 -18.59 15.26 -7.19
N ALA A 61 -19.12 14.67 -6.12
CA ALA A 61 -19.50 15.39 -4.92
C ALA A 61 -18.30 16.02 -4.19
N ALA A 62 -17.13 15.38 -4.24
CA ALA A 62 -15.93 15.90 -3.60
C ALA A 62 -15.36 17.16 -4.27
N ALA A 63 -15.50 17.25 -5.61
CA ALA A 63 -14.89 18.31 -6.42
C ALA A 63 -13.41 18.56 -6.05
N ALA A 64 -12.65 17.48 -5.87
CA ALA A 64 -11.26 17.53 -5.45
C ALA A 64 -10.34 17.92 -6.62
N GLU A 65 -9.26 18.64 -6.30
CA GLU A 65 -8.21 19.01 -7.27
C GLU A 65 -7.09 17.96 -7.33
N VAL A 66 -6.93 17.23 -6.22
CA VAL A 66 -5.92 16.20 -6.04
C VAL A 66 -6.59 14.91 -5.65
N HIS A 67 -6.21 13.84 -6.33
CA HIS A 67 -6.72 12.50 -6.10
C HIS A 67 -5.60 11.60 -5.59
N VAL A 68 -5.94 10.73 -4.65
CA VAL A 68 -5.01 9.81 -3.99
C VAL A 68 -5.57 8.39 -4.06
N SER A 69 -4.69 7.44 -4.40
CA SER A 69 -5.00 6.01 -4.48
C SER A 69 -4.16 5.23 -3.46
N MET A 70 -4.81 4.33 -2.71
CA MET A 70 -4.18 3.36 -1.79
C MET A 70 -4.82 1.97 -1.95
N LEU A 71 -4.53 1.32 -3.08
CA LEU A 71 -5.19 0.08 -3.52
C LEU A 71 -4.31 -1.16 -3.31
N GLY A 72 -4.93 -2.31 -2.99
CA GLY A 72 -4.27 -3.62 -2.98
C GLY A 72 -3.07 -3.80 -2.05
N GLY A 73 -2.86 -2.91 -1.07
CA GLY A 73 -1.60 -2.85 -0.32
C GLY A 73 -1.24 -4.10 0.49
N ASN A 74 -2.14 -5.08 0.62
CA ASN A 74 -1.91 -6.31 1.37
C ASN A 74 -1.57 -7.54 0.49
N ASP A 75 -1.60 -7.44 -0.84
CA ASP A 75 -1.50 -8.61 -1.72
C ASP A 75 -0.19 -9.39 -1.55
N HIS A 76 0.91 -8.68 -1.29
CA HIS A 76 2.20 -9.32 -0.99
C HIS A 76 2.19 -10.09 0.33
N SER A 77 1.46 -9.61 1.35
CA SER A 77 1.32 -10.27 2.65
C SER A 77 0.53 -11.57 2.53
N ILE A 78 -0.44 -11.66 1.62
CA ILE A 78 -1.21 -12.90 1.42
C ILE A 78 -0.30 -14.04 0.93
N ILE A 79 0.72 -13.74 0.13
CA ILE A 79 1.71 -14.73 -0.31
C ILE A 79 2.77 -14.93 0.78
N GLY A 80 3.22 -13.82 1.37
CA GLY A 80 4.48 -13.78 2.09
C GLY A 80 4.38 -13.87 3.60
N MET A 81 3.23 -13.67 4.25
CA MET A 81 3.18 -13.52 5.71
C MET A 81 3.59 -14.77 6.48
N LEU A 82 3.29 -15.94 5.93
CA LEU A 82 3.36 -17.24 6.61
C LEU A 82 4.38 -18.14 5.94
N ASN A 83 4.93 -19.12 6.68
CA ASN A 83 5.76 -20.13 6.01
C ASN A 83 4.89 -21.02 5.12
N HIS A 84 5.35 -21.25 3.90
CA HIS A 84 4.78 -22.30 3.07
C HIS A 84 5.29 -23.67 3.55
N PRO A 85 4.48 -24.75 3.53
CA PRO A 85 4.92 -26.11 3.92
C PRO A 85 6.17 -26.58 3.16
N ARG A 86 6.29 -26.18 1.89
CA ARG A 86 7.55 -26.19 1.13
C ARG A 86 8.16 -24.81 1.20
N ARG A 87 9.08 -24.58 2.13
CA ARG A 87 9.71 -23.26 2.31
C ARG A 87 10.41 -22.85 1.01
N PHE A 88 10.22 -21.59 0.64
CA PHE A 88 10.80 -21.03 -0.58
C PHE A 88 11.47 -19.68 -0.31
N ASP A 89 12.42 -19.33 -1.15
CA ASP A 89 13.01 -17.99 -1.24
C ASP A 89 13.32 -17.69 -2.72
N PHE A 90 13.82 -16.50 -3.02
CA PHE A 90 14.19 -16.09 -4.36
C PHE A 90 15.22 -14.96 -4.35
N VAL A 91 15.93 -14.81 -5.47
CA VAL A 91 16.80 -13.67 -5.72
C VAL A 91 15.94 -12.49 -6.17
N LEU A 92 15.98 -11.37 -5.45
CA LEU A 92 15.24 -10.16 -5.81
C LEU A 92 15.97 -9.45 -6.97
N PRO A 93 15.37 -9.27 -8.16
CA PRO A 93 16.10 -8.74 -9.32
C PRO A 93 16.68 -7.34 -9.14
N GLU A 94 16.02 -6.47 -8.38
CA GLU A 94 16.48 -5.10 -8.12
C GLU A 94 17.53 -4.98 -7.01
N ALA A 95 17.80 -6.07 -6.27
CA ALA A 95 18.81 -6.15 -5.22
C ALA A 95 19.33 -7.60 -5.10
N PRO A 96 20.04 -8.11 -6.13
CA PRO A 96 20.46 -9.51 -6.20
C PRO A 96 21.49 -9.90 -5.13
N GLU A 97 22.12 -8.92 -4.48
CA GLU A 97 23.06 -9.09 -3.38
C GLU A 97 22.39 -9.42 -2.04
N LEU A 98 21.07 -9.27 -1.92
CA LEU A 98 20.36 -9.66 -0.70
C LEU A 98 20.47 -11.17 -0.48
N PRO A 99 20.71 -11.61 0.77
CA PRO A 99 20.90 -13.02 1.04
C PRO A 99 19.63 -13.83 0.72
N VAL A 100 19.85 -15.07 0.30
CA VAL A 100 18.81 -16.09 0.15
C VAL A 100 18.98 -17.14 1.25
N ASP A 101 17.87 -17.68 1.74
CA ASP A 101 17.91 -18.86 2.61
C ASP A 101 18.17 -20.11 1.76
N GLU A 102 19.42 -20.58 1.74
CA GLU A 102 19.85 -21.76 0.96
C GLU A 102 19.16 -23.06 1.41
N ALA A 103 18.53 -23.09 2.59
CA ALA A 103 17.73 -24.23 3.03
C ALA A 103 16.30 -24.24 2.43
N CYS A 104 15.93 -23.20 1.68
CA CYS A 104 14.65 -23.11 0.99
C CYS A 104 14.74 -23.57 -0.47
N GLU A 105 13.59 -23.92 -1.06
CA GLU A 105 13.47 -24.03 -2.51
C GLU A 105 13.62 -22.64 -3.16
N ILE A 106 14.64 -22.46 -4.00
CA ILE A 106 14.88 -21.18 -4.66
C ILE A 106 14.01 -21.10 -5.93
N LEU A 107 12.97 -20.27 -5.88
CA LEU A 107 12.06 -20.07 -6.99
C LEU A 107 12.54 -18.95 -7.93
N PRO A 108 12.24 -19.04 -9.24
CA PRO A 108 12.47 -17.93 -10.15
C PRO A 108 11.62 -16.72 -9.76
N ALA A 109 12.23 -15.53 -9.70
CA ALA A 109 11.52 -14.29 -9.37
C ALA A 109 10.33 -14.02 -10.30
N GLY A 110 10.44 -14.40 -11.58
CA GLY A 110 9.36 -14.26 -12.57
C GLY A 110 8.10 -15.06 -12.22
N LEU A 111 8.23 -16.21 -11.53
CA LEU A 111 7.09 -16.99 -11.07
C LEU A 111 6.30 -16.23 -10.00
N LEU A 112 7.01 -15.69 -9.01
CA LEU A 112 6.42 -14.90 -7.92
C LEU A 112 5.84 -13.58 -8.43
N LEU A 113 6.53 -12.93 -9.38
CA LEU A 113 6.04 -11.74 -10.05
C LEU A 113 4.73 -12.02 -10.81
N GLY A 114 4.62 -13.14 -11.52
CA GLY A 114 3.40 -13.54 -12.23
C GLY A 114 2.21 -13.77 -11.30
N GLU A 115 2.42 -14.44 -10.16
CA GLU A 115 1.37 -14.63 -9.16
C GLU A 115 0.95 -13.31 -8.49
N LEU A 116 1.91 -12.45 -8.15
CA LEU A 116 1.61 -11.10 -7.64
C LEU A 116 0.85 -10.27 -8.68
N ALA A 117 1.27 -10.28 -9.95
CA ALA A 117 0.62 -9.57 -11.04
C ALA A 117 -0.85 -9.99 -11.20
N ARG A 118 -1.14 -11.29 -11.11
CA ARG A 118 -2.51 -11.83 -11.15
C ARG A 118 -3.36 -11.33 -9.99
N ARG A 119 -2.79 -11.20 -8.78
CA ARG A 119 -3.48 -10.71 -7.59
C ARG A 119 -3.75 -9.21 -7.63
N VAL A 120 -2.78 -8.42 -8.05
CA VAL A 120 -2.94 -6.95 -8.12
C VAL A 120 -3.76 -6.52 -9.33
N ALA A 121 -3.93 -7.36 -10.36
CA ALA A 121 -4.61 -6.99 -11.60
C ALA A 121 -6.00 -6.33 -11.41
N PRO A 122 -6.92 -6.84 -10.55
CA PRO A 122 -8.18 -6.16 -10.28
C PRO A 122 -7.99 -4.76 -9.68
N HIS A 123 -7.01 -4.58 -8.79
CA HIS A 123 -6.70 -3.27 -8.20
C HIS A 123 -6.06 -2.31 -9.21
N LEU A 124 -5.21 -2.81 -10.10
CA LEU A 124 -4.65 -2.02 -11.21
C LEU A 124 -5.73 -1.61 -12.22
N ALA A 125 -6.74 -2.45 -12.44
CA ALA A 125 -7.91 -2.09 -13.25
C ALA A 125 -8.72 -0.95 -12.59
N VAL A 126 -8.92 -1.00 -11.27
CA VAL A 126 -9.54 0.10 -10.50
C VAL A 126 -8.70 1.38 -10.61
N LEU A 127 -7.36 1.29 -10.49
CA LEU A 127 -6.47 2.44 -10.63
C LEU A 127 -6.57 3.07 -12.04
N ALA A 128 -6.61 2.25 -13.08
CA ALA A 128 -6.78 2.71 -14.45
C ALA A 128 -8.13 3.39 -14.67
N ALA A 129 -9.22 2.79 -14.18
CA ALA A 129 -10.55 3.39 -14.22
C ALA A 129 -10.61 4.70 -13.43
N TYR A 130 -9.89 4.77 -12.30
CA TYR A 130 -9.81 5.98 -11.50
C TYR A 130 -9.09 7.11 -12.23
N ARG A 131 -7.92 6.83 -12.83
CA ARG A 131 -7.22 7.80 -13.68
C ARG A 131 -8.10 8.31 -14.82
N ALA A 132 -8.87 7.43 -15.47
CA ALA A 132 -9.76 7.81 -16.56
C ALA A 132 -10.93 8.70 -16.09
N ALA A 133 -11.39 8.53 -14.85
CA ALA A 133 -12.54 9.24 -14.31
C ALA A 133 -12.23 10.65 -13.77
N VAL A 134 -10.97 10.98 -13.52
CA VAL A 134 -10.59 12.25 -12.89
C VAL A 134 -9.69 13.10 -13.78
N PRO A 135 -9.95 14.41 -13.92
CA PRO A 135 -8.96 15.34 -14.47
C PRO A 135 -7.90 15.66 -13.40
N GLY A 136 -6.73 16.14 -13.83
CA GLY A 136 -5.73 16.66 -12.90
C GLY A 136 -4.84 15.59 -12.26
N ARG A 137 -4.37 15.88 -11.03
CA ARG A 137 -3.28 15.15 -10.38
C ARG A 137 -3.82 13.94 -9.63
N LEU A 138 -3.36 12.75 -10.01
CA LEU A 138 -3.58 11.50 -9.29
C LEU A 138 -2.25 10.99 -8.76
N VAL A 139 -2.21 10.67 -7.47
CA VAL A 139 -1.06 10.11 -6.77
C VAL A 139 -1.44 8.73 -6.23
N HIS A 140 -0.66 7.69 -6.50
CA HIS A 140 -0.77 6.41 -5.81
C HIS A 140 0.28 6.35 -4.69
N ILE A 141 -0.15 6.03 -3.48
CA ILE A 141 0.74 5.90 -2.33
C ILE A 141 1.10 4.42 -2.15
N GLU A 142 2.39 4.14 -2.08
CA GLU A 142 2.94 2.82 -1.81
C GLU A 142 2.40 2.24 -0.48
N SER A 143 2.16 0.93 -0.44
CA SER A 143 1.80 0.25 0.80
C SER A 143 2.95 0.33 1.83
N PRO A 144 2.65 0.28 3.14
CA PRO A 144 3.68 0.27 4.17
C PRO A 144 4.68 -0.87 3.95
N PRO A 145 5.95 -0.67 4.31
CA PRO A 145 6.91 -1.75 4.35
C PRO A 145 6.49 -2.80 5.38
N PRO A 146 6.94 -4.05 5.27
CA PRO A 146 6.59 -5.09 6.23
C PRO A 146 7.18 -4.81 7.61
N VAL A 147 6.46 -5.22 8.66
CA VAL A 147 6.95 -5.26 10.05
C VAL A 147 8.06 -6.31 10.18
N PRO A 148 9.30 -5.98 10.56
CA PRO A 148 10.38 -6.97 10.61
C PRO A 148 10.19 -8.00 11.74
N SER A 149 9.59 -7.60 12.87
CA SER A 149 9.48 -8.44 14.07
C SER A 149 8.44 -9.56 13.94
N ALA A 150 8.92 -10.81 13.95
CA ALA A 150 8.06 -11.98 14.03
C ALA A 150 7.37 -12.10 15.41
N GLU A 151 7.96 -11.55 16.47
CA GLU A 151 7.34 -11.51 17.80
C GLU A 151 6.11 -10.60 17.80
N HIS A 152 6.25 -9.38 17.26
CA HIS A 152 5.12 -8.45 17.10
C HIS A 152 3.97 -9.08 16.33
N ILE A 153 4.27 -9.76 15.23
CA ILE A 153 3.28 -10.44 14.39
C ILE A 153 2.58 -11.57 15.15
N ARG A 154 3.28 -12.32 16.02
CA ARG A 154 2.65 -13.34 16.86
C ARG A 154 1.78 -12.74 17.96
N THR A 155 2.21 -11.62 18.54
CA THR A 155 1.45 -10.89 19.57
C THR A 155 0.19 -10.25 18.99
N TYR A 156 0.29 -9.72 17.77
CA TYR A 156 -0.79 -9.03 17.07
C TYR A 156 -1.08 -9.68 15.71
N PRO A 157 -1.62 -10.91 15.69
CA PRO A 157 -1.72 -11.69 14.46
C PRO A 157 -2.84 -11.24 13.52
N GLY A 158 -3.77 -10.40 14.00
CA GLY A 158 -4.93 -9.95 13.23
C GLY A 158 -5.69 -11.12 12.60
N ILE A 159 -5.99 -11.00 11.31
CA ILE A 159 -6.67 -12.03 10.51
C ILE A 159 -5.84 -13.29 10.27
N PHE A 160 -4.54 -13.27 10.57
CA PHE A 160 -3.64 -14.40 10.33
C PHE A 160 -3.50 -15.33 11.54
N ARG A 161 -4.24 -15.12 12.64
CA ARG A 161 -4.09 -15.86 13.92
C ARG A 161 -4.01 -17.37 13.74
N ASP A 162 -5.01 -17.97 13.12
CA ASP A 162 -5.08 -19.43 12.98
C ASP A 162 -3.99 -19.95 12.05
N MET A 163 -3.68 -19.19 11.01
CA MET A 163 -2.65 -19.55 10.05
C MET A 163 -1.23 -19.39 10.61
N ILE A 164 -0.98 -18.41 11.47
CA ILE A 164 0.29 -18.26 12.20
C ILE A 164 0.48 -19.42 13.17
N ALA A 165 -0.59 -19.90 13.82
CA ALA A 165 -0.52 -21.08 14.67
C ALA A 165 -0.15 -22.34 13.87
N ALA A 166 -0.70 -22.49 12.65
CA ALA A 166 -0.45 -23.66 11.80
C ALA A 166 0.91 -23.63 11.07
N TYR A 167 1.33 -22.46 10.59
CA TYR A 167 2.45 -22.33 9.65
C TYR A 167 3.59 -21.45 10.16
N GLY A 168 3.38 -20.71 11.25
CA GLY A 168 4.33 -19.71 11.72
C GLY A 168 4.46 -18.50 10.80
N VAL A 169 5.24 -17.53 11.25
CA VAL A 169 5.56 -16.30 10.50
C VAL A 169 6.77 -16.56 9.62
N SER A 170 6.74 -16.08 8.37
CA SER A 170 7.87 -16.21 7.46
C SER A 170 9.03 -15.24 7.79
N PRO A 171 10.24 -15.51 7.29
CA PRO A 171 11.37 -14.61 7.46
C PRO A 171 11.08 -13.19 6.97
N ALA A 172 11.52 -12.19 7.73
CA ALA A 172 11.30 -10.78 7.40
C ALA A 172 11.82 -10.41 6.01
N LEU A 173 12.98 -10.94 5.62
CA LEU A 173 13.58 -10.68 4.32
C LEU A 173 12.73 -11.24 3.16
N LEU A 174 12.08 -12.40 3.30
CA LEU A 174 11.17 -12.92 2.28
C LEU A 174 9.97 -11.97 2.09
N ARG A 175 9.40 -11.49 3.21
CA ARG A 175 8.29 -10.52 3.20
C ARG A 175 8.70 -9.20 2.54
N TYR A 176 9.92 -8.74 2.81
CA TYR A 176 10.51 -7.58 2.16
C TYR A 176 10.66 -7.78 0.64
N LYS A 177 11.27 -8.88 0.19
CA LYS A 177 11.45 -9.15 -1.24
C LYS A 177 10.11 -9.19 -1.99
N LEU A 178 9.07 -9.79 -1.39
CA LEU A 178 7.71 -9.81 -1.97
C LEU A 178 7.06 -8.42 -2.00
N TRP A 179 7.22 -7.61 -0.95
CA TRP A 179 6.77 -6.22 -0.94
C TRP A 179 7.44 -5.40 -2.05
N ARG A 180 8.73 -5.61 -2.30
CA ARG A 180 9.47 -4.94 -3.39
C ARG A 180 8.95 -5.32 -4.77
N LEU A 181 8.71 -6.62 -5.04
CA LEU A 181 8.07 -7.05 -6.30
C LEU A 181 6.68 -6.43 -6.47
N HIS A 182 5.87 -6.41 -5.41
CA HIS A 182 4.55 -5.79 -5.42
C HIS A 182 4.61 -4.28 -5.69
N SER A 183 5.53 -3.57 -5.02
CA SER A 183 5.77 -2.15 -5.25
C SER A 183 6.20 -1.86 -6.69
N ALA A 184 7.08 -2.69 -7.27
CA ALA A 184 7.50 -2.55 -8.66
C ALA A 184 6.31 -2.62 -9.64
N LEU A 185 5.36 -3.54 -9.42
CA LEU A 185 4.14 -3.63 -10.23
C LEU A 185 3.31 -2.34 -10.20
N TYR A 186 3.11 -1.75 -9.01
CA TYR A 186 2.38 -0.49 -8.89
C TYR A 186 3.15 0.68 -9.48
N ARG A 187 4.47 0.74 -9.30
CA ARG A 187 5.34 1.77 -9.87
C ARG A 187 5.29 1.76 -11.40
N GLU A 188 5.38 0.57 -12.01
CA GLU A 188 5.25 0.38 -13.46
C GLU A 188 3.86 0.78 -13.95
N ALA A 189 2.80 0.33 -13.27
CA ALA A 189 1.43 0.69 -13.63
C ALA A 189 1.19 2.20 -13.53
N CYS A 190 1.72 2.86 -12.49
CA CYS A 190 1.63 4.30 -12.32
C CYS A 190 2.34 5.04 -13.44
N ALA A 191 3.56 4.63 -13.79
CA ALA A 191 4.31 5.20 -14.91
C ALA A 191 3.53 5.08 -16.23
N ARG A 192 2.95 3.90 -16.52
CA ARG A 192 2.12 3.67 -17.71
C ARG A 192 0.86 4.52 -17.75
N LEU A 193 0.23 4.78 -16.60
CA LEU A 193 -1.02 5.53 -16.49
C LEU A 193 -0.83 7.05 -16.32
N GLY A 194 0.42 7.53 -16.27
CA GLY A 194 0.70 8.94 -15.93
C GLY A 194 0.23 9.32 -14.52
N VAL A 195 0.29 8.37 -13.59
CA VAL A 195 -0.02 8.56 -12.17
C VAL A 195 1.28 8.76 -11.41
N ALA A 196 1.34 9.73 -10.49
CA ALA A 196 2.51 9.91 -9.65
C ALA A 196 2.58 8.79 -8.60
N PHE A 197 3.70 8.10 -8.50
CA PHE A 197 3.93 7.10 -7.45
C PHE A 197 4.64 7.76 -6.26
N LEU A 198 3.99 7.77 -5.09
CA LEU A 198 4.56 8.28 -3.85
C LEU A 198 5.06 7.13 -2.99
N GLY A 199 6.38 6.92 -3.01
CA GLY A 199 7.00 5.88 -2.19
C GLY A 199 6.95 6.20 -0.69
N VAL A 200 7.23 5.19 0.13
CA VAL A 200 7.24 5.29 1.60
C VAL A 200 8.18 6.41 2.11
N PRO A 201 7.82 7.18 3.15
CA PRO A 201 8.73 8.13 3.80
C PRO A 201 10.00 7.45 4.32
N MET A 202 11.17 8.06 4.12
CA MET A 202 12.44 7.46 4.55
C MET A 202 12.51 7.33 6.07
N GLU A 203 11.88 8.25 6.80
CA GLU A 203 11.80 8.24 8.26
C GLU A 203 10.99 7.07 8.82
N MET A 204 10.19 6.41 7.97
CA MET A 204 9.39 5.24 8.35
C MET A 204 10.03 3.92 7.93
N GLN A 205 11.27 3.96 7.42
CA GLN A 205 12.06 2.81 7.02
C GLN A 205 13.31 2.67 7.89
N ASP A 206 13.62 1.45 8.31
CA ASP A 206 14.89 1.13 8.96
C ASP A 206 16.02 1.03 7.93
N ALA A 207 17.23 0.68 8.40
CA ALA A 207 18.40 0.56 7.55
C ALA A 207 18.29 -0.56 6.49
N GLN A 208 17.32 -1.47 6.63
CA GLN A 208 17.02 -2.55 5.69
C GLN A 208 15.80 -2.24 4.81
N GLY A 209 15.20 -1.05 4.96
CA GLY A 209 14.00 -0.65 4.21
C GLY A 209 12.70 -1.23 4.77
N MET A 210 12.72 -1.89 5.94
CA MET A 210 11.52 -2.40 6.61
C MET A 210 10.92 -1.35 7.55
N MET A 211 9.69 -1.56 8.02
CA MET A 211 9.00 -0.53 8.77
C MET A 211 9.60 -0.36 10.16
N VAL A 212 9.94 0.88 10.54
CA VAL A 212 10.42 1.20 11.89
C VAL A 212 9.34 0.95 12.94
N GLU A 213 9.74 0.59 14.16
CA GLU A 213 8.83 0.23 15.26
C GLU A 213 7.80 1.33 15.57
N ALA A 214 8.20 2.61 15.49
CA ALA A 214 7.31 3.74 15.68
C ALA A 214 6.11 3.76 14.70
N GLY A 215 6.20 3.05 13.56
CA GLY A 215 5.15 2.92 12.56
C GLY A 215 4.24 1.70 12.73
N TRP A 216 4.57 0.77 13.64
CA TRP A 216 3.83 -0.49 13.78
C TRP A 216 2.43 -0.25 14.35
N ASN A 217 1.44 -0.89 13.73
CA ASN A 217 0.07 -0.99 14.25
C ASN A 217 -0.08 -2.29 15.07
N PRO A 218 -1.10 -2.47 15.93
CA PRO A 218 -1.35 -3.75 16.59
C PRO A 218 -2.01 -4.76 15.63
N ASP A 219 -1.41 -4.90 14.46
CA ASP A 219 -1.65 -5.92 13.45
C ASP A 219 -0.38 -6.07 12.56
N PRO A 220 -0.28 -7.08 11.70
CA PRO A 220 0.97 -7.38 11.00
C PRO A 220 1.15 -6.63 9.68
N THR A 221 0.18 -5.83 9.24
CA THR A 221 0.07 -5.34 7.86
C THR A 221 -0.07 -3.83 7.74
N HIS A 222 -0.74 -3.15 8.68
CA HIS A 222 -1.02 -1.73 8.56
C HIS A 222 0.04 -0.89 9.26
N GLY A 223 0.25 0.33 8.73
CA GLY A 223 0.91 1.40 9.46
C GLY A 223 -0.04 2.03 10.47
N ASN A 224 0.49 2.54 11.58
CA ASN A 224 -0.28 3.28 12.57
C ASN A 224 -0.46 4.77 12.15
N PRO A 225 -1.12 5.60 12.97
CA PRO A 225 -1.29 7.03 12.65
C PRO A 225 0.01 7.85 12.63
N VAL A 226 1.08 7.41 13.29
CA VAL A 226 2.40 8.05 13.17
C VAL A 226 2.94 7.84 11.75
N TYR A 227 2.87 6.61 11.24
CA TYR A 227 3.15 6.32 9.83
C TYR A 227 2.30 7.18 8.89
N GLY A 228 0.98 7.24 9.14
CA GLY A 228 0.05 8.07 8.38
C GLY A 228 0.44 9.56 8.35
N ALA A 229 0.92 10.12 9.46
CA ALA A 229 1.35 11.51 9.53
C ALA A 229 2.60 11.78 8.67
N HIS A 230 3.57 10.86 8.64
CA HIS A 230 4.73 10.96 7.75
C HIS A 230 4.35 10.83 6.28
N VAL A 231 3.40 9.94 5.95
CA VAL A 231 2.84 9.83 4.59
C VAL A 231 2.14 11.13 4.19
N LEU A 232 1.30 11.69 5.08
CA LEU A 232 0.60 12.96 4.84
C LEU A 232 1.58 14.12 4.61
N LYS A 233 2.61 14.24 5.45
CA LYS A 233 3.67 15.24 5.30
C LYS A 233 4.35 15.11 3.93
N LYS A 234 4.73 13.88 3.54
CA LYS A 234 5.37 13.62 2.25
C LYS A 234 4.43 13.92 1.07
N LEU A 235 3.15 13.57 1.18
CA LEU A 235 2.13 13.88 0.19
C LEU A 235 2.02 15.40 0.01
N VAL A 236 1.78 16.16 1.07
CA VAL A 236 1.65 17.63 1.02
C VAL A 236 2.91 18.29 0.44
N ALA A 237 4.09 17.85 0.85
CA ALA A 237 5.35 18.34 0.29
C ALA A 237 5.45 18.08 -1.23
N SER A 238 5.04 16.90 -1.69
CA SER A 238 5.01 16.54 -3.11
C SER A 238 4.03 17.41 -3.91
N LEU A 239 2.96 17.90 -3.28
CA LEU A 239 1.97 18.78 -3.91
C LEU A 239 2.51 20.21 -4.03
N GLY A 240 3.21 20.71 -3.02
CA GLY A 240 3.81 22.05 -3.02
C GLY A 240 4.99 22.23 -3.97
N GLY A 241 5.71 21.16 -4.31
CA GLY A 241 6.87 21.21 -5.21
C GLY A 241 6.55 21.39 -6.70
N ALA A 242 5.29 21.32 -7.11
CA ALA A 242 4.86 21.43 -8.51
C ALA A 242 4.48 22.86 -8.95
N ALA A 243 4.66 23.85 -8.07
CA ALA A 243 4.43 25.26 -8.34
C ALA A 243 5.77 26.02 -8.35
N ARG A 244 6.66 25.69 -9.30
CA ARG A 244 7.77 26.54 -9.74
C ARG A 244 8.03 26.31 -11.22
#